data_AF-A0A834GZN0-F1
#
_entry.id   AF-A0A834GZN0-F1
#
_cell.length_a   1.000
_cell.length_b   1.000
_cell.length_c   1.000
_cell.angle_alpha   90.00
_cell.angle_beta   90.00
_cell.angle_gamma   90.00
#
_symmetry.space_group_name_H-M   'P 1'
#
loop_
_entity.id
_entity.type
_entity.pdbx_description
1 polymer ?
#
loop_
_entity_poly.entity_id
_entity_poly.type
_entity_poly.pdbx_seq_one_letter_code
_entity_poly.pdbx_strand_id
1 'polypeptide(L)'
;MLSYVKLSIAVLFCCLITKVSCQKCTPENLNVLEERSNSSIKGQPKWLVTVTNKCSCTRTGIVLDCKDFRTTKTVDTSLLLPTRDGRCLLKRGQPVKPDEAVKFSYAWRSPIDFYPRGFKVNQGC
;
A
#
# COMPACT_ATOMS: atom_id res chain seq x y z
N MET A 1 -33.55 32.54 -26.25
CA MET A 1 -33.11 33.18 -24.98
C MET A 1 -33.43 32.30 -23.76
N LEU A 2 -34.70 32.00 -23.44
CA LEU A 2 -35.05 31.18 -22.25
C LEU A 2 -34.46 29.75 -22.22
N SER A 3 -34.30 29.10 -23.38
CA SER A 3 -33.76 27.74 -23.44
C SER A 3 -32.25 27.68 -23.12
N TYR A 4 -31.50 28.70 -23.55
CA TYR A 4 -30.05 28.80 -23.30
C TYR A 4 -29.77 29.09 -21.82
N VAL A 5 -30.58 29.95 -21.19
CA VAL A 5 -30.47 30.28 -19.76
C VAL A 5 -30.75 29.05 -18.88
N LYS A 6 -31.73 28.21 -19.23
CA LYS A 6 -32.01 26.94 -18.53
C LYS A 6 -30.86 25.93 -18.66
N LEU A 7 -30.29 25.81 -19.86
CA LEU A 7 -29.13 24.94 -20.10
C LEU A 7 -27.90 25.41 -19.31
N SER A 8 -27.71 26.73 -19.21
CA SER A 8 -26.62 27.36 -18.48
C SER A 8 -26.71 27.11 -16.97
N ILE A 9 -27.93 27.25 -16.40
CA ILE A 9 -28.17 27.03 -14.97
C ILE A 9 -28.01 25.55 -14.59
N ALA A 10 -28.42 24.62 -15.47
CA ALA A 10 -28.27 23.19 -15.25
C ALA A 10 -26.80 22.73 -15.22
N VAL A 11 -25.95 23.30 -16.08
CA VAL A 11 -24.50 23.01 -16.08
C VAL A 11 -23.83 23.58 -14.83
N LEU A 12 -24.21 24.80 -14.42
CA LEU A 12 -23.68 25.43 -13.21
C LEU A 12 -24.02 24.64 -11.94
N PHE A 13 -25.24 24.09 -11.86
CA PHE A 13 -25.65 23.21 -10.77
C PHE A 13 -24.89 21.88 -10.78
N CYS A 14 -24.62 21.30 -11.96
CA CYS A 14 -23.89 20.03 -12.06
C CYS A 14 -22.43 20.14 -11.55
N CYS A 15 -21.75 21.25 -11.85
CA CYS A 15 -20.39 21.51 -11.36
C CYS A 15 -20.29 21.76 -9.84
N LEU A 16 -21.37 22.21 -9.21
CA LEU A 16 -21.42 22.45 -7.75
C LEU A 16 -21.67 21.18 -6.95
N ILE A 17 -22.18 20.11 -7.59
CA ILE A 17 -22.56 18.85 -6.91
C ILE A 17 -21.41 17.82 -6.97
N THR A 18 -20.39 18.02 -7.81
CA THR A 18 -19.22 17.14 -7.87
C THR A 18 -18.27 17.40 -6.70
N LYS A 19 -18.67 16.97 -5.50
CA LYS A 19 -17.71 16.64 -4.44
C LYS A 19 -16.90 15.42 -4.90
N VAL A 20 -15.82 15.66 -5.64
CA VAL A 20 -14.77 14.64 -5.79
C VAL A 20 -14.17 14.48 -4.40
N SER A 21 -14.59 13.43 -3.70
CA SER A 21 -13.96 13.04 -2.44
C SER A 21 -12.60 12.44 -2.79
N CYS A 22 -11.60 13.31 -2.96
CA CYS A 22 -10.21 12.89 -2.90
C CYS A 22 -9.97 12.41 -1.47
N GLN A 23 -10.15 11.10 -1.25
CA GLN A 23 -9.73 10.48 -0.01
C GLN A 23 -8.24 10.76 0.14
N LYS A 24 -7.90 11.62 1.11
CA LYS A 24 -6.52 11.79 1.54
C LYS A 24 -6.06 10.42 2.00
N CYS A 25 -5.13 9.83 1.26
CA CYS A 25 -4.55 8.57 1.68
C CYS A 25 -3.26 8.87 2.44
N THR A 26 -3.22 8.35 3.65
CA THR A 26 -2.11 8.38 4.57
C THR A 26 -1.48 6.99 4.62
N PRO A 27 -0.28 6.83 5.22
CA PRO A 27 0.31 5.51 5.41
C PRO A 27 -0.62 4.52 6.15
N GLU A 28 -1.47 4.99 7.05
CA GLU A 28 -2.45 4.18 7.78
C GLU A 28 -3.54 3.57 6.87
N ASN A 29 -3.74 4.12 5.67
CA ASN A 29 -4.61 3.52 4.66
C ASN A 29 -3.94 2.35 3.92
N LEU A 30 -2.69 2.02 4.22
CA LEU A 30 -2.11 0.75 3.81
C LEU A 30 -2.38 -0.27 4.91
N ASN A 31 -3.12 -1.32 4.58
CA ASN A 31 -3.40 -2.39 5.53
C ASN A 31 -2.29 -3.44 5.44
N VAL A 32 -1.69 -3.78 6.58
CA VAL A 32 -0.72 -4.87 6.69
C VAL A 32 -1.33 -5.94 7.57
N LEU A 33 -1.48 -7.13 7.01
CA LEU A 33 -1.89 -8.33 7.73
C LEU A 33 -0.72 -9.29 7.77
N GLU A 34 -0.42 -9.81 8.96
CA GLU A 34 0.61 -10.80 9.18
C GLU A 34 0.04 -12.02 9.90
N GLU A 35 0.26 -13.21 9.33
CA GLU A 35 -0.29 -14.47 9.83
C GLU A 35 0.79 -15.54 9.92
N ARG A 36 0.77 -16.31 11.02
CA ARG A 36 1.64 -17.48 11.16
C ARG A 36 1.09 -18.63 10.32
N SER A 37 1.92 -19.16 9.43
CA SER A 37 1.61 -20.39 8.69
C SER A 37 1.87 -21.63 9.56
N ASN A 38 1.14 -22.72 9.29
CA ASN A 38 1.39 -24.04 9.88
C ASN A 38 2.69 -24.69 9.40
N SER A 39 3.38 -24.08 8.41
CA SER A 39 4.64 -24.58 7.87
C SER A 39 5.85 -23.89 8.52
N SER A 40 7.00 -24.56 8.44
CA SER A 40 8.29 -24.01 8.85
C SER A 40 9.28 -24.06 7.69
N ILE A 41 10.28 -23.19 7.74
CA ILE A 41 11.38 -23.17 6.77
C ILE A 41 12.68 -23.20 7.55
N LYS A 42 13.51 -24.22 7.34
CA LYS A 42 14.78 -24.42 8.07
C LYS A 42 14.61 -24.34 9.60
N GLY A 43 13.52 -24.92 10.12
CA GLY A 43 13.22 -24.95 11.56
C GLY A 43 12.69 -23.64 12.15
N GLN A 44 12.47 -22.60 11.35
CA GLN A 44 11.83 -21.35 11.78
C GLN A 44 10.36 -21.31 11.36
N PRO A 45 9.45 -20.73 12.17
CA PRO A 45 8.07 -20.57 11.75
C PRO A 45 8.00 -19.65 10.52
N LYS A 46 7.11 -20.00 9.59
CA LYS A 46 6.86 -19.20 8.40
C LYS A 46 5.75 -18.19 8.68
N TRP A 47 5.98 -16.95 8.28
CA TRP A 47 5.05 -15.83 8.37
C TRP A 47 4.59 -15.44 6.97
N LEU A 48 3.30 -15.19 6.82
CA LEU A 48 2.65 -14.71 5.60
C LEU A 48 2.27 -13.26 5.82
N VAL A 49 2.74 -12.37 4.95
CA VAL A 49 2.44 -10.94 5.03
C VAL A 49 1.66 -10.53 3.80
N THR A 50 0.55 -9.85 4.01
CA THR A 50 -0.30 -9.27 2.97
C THR A 50 -0.36 -7.76 3.19
N VAL A 51 0.16 -7.00 2.23
CA VAL A 51 0.09 -5.54 2.23
C VAL A 51 -0.92 -5.10 1.19
N THR A 52 -2.02 -4.49 1.63
CA THR A 52 -3.12 -4.07 0.77
C THR A 52 -3.19 -2.55 0.68
N ASN A 53 -3.26 -2.03 -0.53
CA ASN A 53 -3.48 -0.60 -0.75
C ASN A 53 -4.97 -0.26 -0.60
N LYS A 54 -5.40 0.26 0.56
CA LYS A 54 -6.79 0.74 0.77
C LYS A 54 -6.99 2.20 0.38
N CYS A 55 -6.04 2.77 -0.33
CA CYS A 55 -6.23 4.08 -0.95
C CYS A 55 -7.03 3.95 -2.24
N SER A 56 -7.84 4.97 -2.54
CA SER A 56 -8.61 5.06 -3.79
C SER A 56 -7.73 5.22 -5.04
N CYS A 57 -6.43 5.41 -4.89
CA CYS A 57 -5.49 5.60 -5.99
C CYS A 57 -4.28 4.66 -5.92
N THR A 58 -3.66 4.49 -7.07
CA THR A 58 -2.45 3.69 -7.22
C THR A 58 -1.30 4.35 -6.47
N ARG A 59 -0.64 3.61 -5.59
CA ARG A 59 0.53 4.08 -4.83
C ARG A 59 1.81 3.46 -5.39
N THR A 60 2.87 4.25 -5.44
CA THR A 60 4.20 3.82 -5.91
C THR A 60 5.22 4.10 -4.82
N GLY A 61 6.32 3.35 -4.81
CA GLY A 61 7.39 3.55 -3.83
C GLY A 61 6.92 3.37 -2.38
N ILE A 62 6.00 2.43 -2.11
CA ILE A 62 5.53 2.14 -0.75
C ILE A 62 6.72 1.65 0.09
N VAL A 63 6.93 2.31 1.24
CA VAL A 63 7.98 2.01 2.20
C VAL A 63 7.37 1.54 3.51
N LEU A 64 7.87 0.42 4.03
CA LEU A 64 7.54 -0.13 5.34
C LEU A 64 8.75 0.01 6.28
N ASP A 65 8.50 0.20 7.57
CA ASP A 65 9.51 -0.07 8.59
C ASP A 65 9.72 -1.58 8.69
N CYS A 66 10.98 -1.99 8.81
CA CYS A 66 11.40 -3.38 8.96
C CYS A 66 12.74 -3.46 9.71
N LYS A 67 12.89 -2.68 10.79
CA LYS A 67 14.16 -2.38 11.48
C LYS A 67 14.92 -3.60 12.00
N ASP A 68 14.26 -4.73 12.14
CA ASP A 68 14.86 -5.98 12.61
C ASP A 68 14.74 -7.13 11.59
N PHE A 69 14.62 -6.80 10.30
CA PHE A 69 14.51 -7.77 9.22
C PHE A 69 15.82 -8.54 9.01
N ARG A 70 16.06 -9.52 9.87
CA ARG A 70 17.07 -10.57 9.73
C ARG A 70 16.27 -11.84 9.58
N THR A 71 16.31 -12.51 8.43
CA THR A 71 15.51 -13.72 8.21
C THR A 71 16.41 -14.87 7.78
N THR A 72 16.11 -16.09 8.25
CA THR A 72 16.91 -17.30 7.95
C THR A 72 16.76 -17.73 6.49
N LYS A 73 15.69 -17.27 5.83
CA LYS A 73 15.50 -17.34 4.39
C LYS A 73 15.23 -15.94 3.87
N THR A 74 16.01 -15.52 2.89
CA THR A 74 15.86 -14.25 2.18
C THR A 74 14.45 -14.20 1.59
N VAL A 75 13.71 -13.13 1.90
CA VAL A 75 12.45 -12.82 1.22
C VAL A 75 12.74 -12.58 -0.26
N ASP A 76 11.76 -12.85 -1.12
CA ASP A 76 11.90 -12.50 -2.53
C ASP A 76 12.06 -10.97 -2.65
N THR A 77 13.25 -10.55 -3.09
CA THR A 77 13.61 -9.13 -3.21
C THR A 77 12.82 -8.41 -4.32
N SER A 78 12.09 -9.12 -5.17
CA SER A 78 11.11 -8.53 -6.08
C SER A 78 9.86 -8.03 -5.34
N LEU A 79 9.51 -8.64 -4.21
CA LEU A 79 8.33 -8.34 -3.42
C LEU A 79 8.62 -7.42 -2.23
N LEU A 80 9.74 -7.63 -1.54
CA LEU A 80 10.16 -6.81 -0.41
C LEU A 80 11.67 -6.61 -0.46
N LEU A 81 12.11 -5.38 -0.66
CA LEU A 81 13.54 -5.03 -0.77
C LEU A 81 13.99 -4.29 0.49
N PRO A 82 14.75 -4.92 1.40
CA PRO A 82 15.34 -4.24 2.55
C PRO A 82 16.36 -3.18 2.11
N THR A 83 16.38 -2.05 2.81
CA THR A 83 17.33 -0.95 2.65
C THR A 83 18.18 -0.82 3.91
N ARG A 84 19.30 -0.07 3.84
CA ARG A 84 20.26 0.03 4.95
C ARG A 84 19.71 0.71 6.21
N ASP A 85 18.62 1.46 6.10
CA ASP A 85 18.07 2.28 7.18
C ASP A 85 16.96 1.57 7.99
N GLY A 86 16.87 0.23 7.89
CA GLY A 86 15.80 -0.54 8.53
C GLY A 86 14.42 -0.31 7.89
N ARG A 87 14.41 0.12 6.62
CA ARG A 87 13.19 0.30 5.81
C ARG A 87 13.15 -0.73 4.70
N CYS A 88 11.96 -1.09 4.25
CA CYS A 88 11.75 -2.05 3.19
C CYS A 88 10.88 -1.41 2.08
N LEU A 89 11.35 -1.52 0.83
CA LEU A 89 10.63 -1.05 -0.34
C LEU A 89 9.74 -2.19 -0.89
N LEU A 90 8.44 -1.97 -0.91
CA LEU A 90 7.47 -2.95 -1.41
C LEU A 90 7.50 -3.00 -2.94
N LYS A 91 7.46 -4.20 -3.52
CA LYS A 91 7.40 -4.47 -4.97
C LYS A 91 8.46 -3.68 -5.76
N ARG A 92 9.65 -3.46 -5.17
CA ARG A 92 10.71 -2.59 -5.72
C ARG A 92 10.24 -1.18 -6.13
N GLY A 93 9.21 -0.67 -5.45
CA GLY A 93 8.61 0.63 -5.68
C GLY A 93 7.66 0.69 -6.88
N GLN A 94 7.34 -0.44 -7.50
CA GLN A 94 6.35 -0.52 -8.57
C GLN A 94 4.95 -0.07 -8.09
N PRO A 95 4.06 0.30 -9.04
CA PRO A 95 2.69 0.65 -8.71
C PRO A 95 1.91 -0.51 -8.06
N VAL A 96 1.13 -0.15 -7.04
CA VAL A 96 0.14 -0.99 -6.37
C VAL A 96 -1.21 -0.29 -6.48
N LYS A 97 -2.14 -0.89 -7.24
CA LYS A 97 -3.46 -0.33 -7.53
C LYS A 97 -4.36 -0.29 -6.28
N PRO A 98 -5.47 0.46 -6.30
CA PRO A 98 -6.49 0.36 -5.25
C PRO A 98 -6.92 -1.09 -5.05
N ASP A 99 -7.00 -1.50 -3.78
CA ASP A 99 -7.32 -2.85 -3.33
C ASP A 99 -6.39 -3.98 -3.81
N GLU A 100 -5.31 -3.65 -4.52
CA GLU A 100 -4.27 -4.63 -4.85
C GLU A 100 -3.52 -5.03 -3.57
N ALA A 101 -3.30 -6.33 -3.42
CA ALA A 101 -2.58 -6.92 -2.30
C ALA A 101 -1.26 -7.52 -2.77
N VAL A 102 -0.16 -7.08 -2.14
CA VAL A 102 1.17 -7.67 -2.33
C VAL A 102 1.40 -8.68 -1.21
N LYS A 103 1.61 -9.95 -1.58
CA LYS A 103 1.79 -11.06 -0.64
C LYS A 103 3.22 -11.55 -0.69
N PHE A 104 3.87 -11.66 0.47
CA PHE A 104 5.19 -12.28 0.59
C PHE A 104 5.25 -13.12 1.86
N SER A 105 6.30 -13.94 1.98
CA SER A 105 6.52 -14.75 3.16
C SER A 105 7.97 -14.71 3.59
N TYR A 106 8.20 -14.80 4.89
CA TYR A 106 9.52 -14.92 5.48
C TYR A 106 9.51 -15.97 6.59
N ALA A 107 10.69 -16.35 7.08
CA ALA A 107 10.82 -17.31 8.16
C ALA A 107 11.74 -16.76 9.25
N TRP A 108 11.19 -16.61 10.44
CA TRP A 108 11.86 -16.05 11.60
C TRP A 108 11.20 -16.46 12.91
N ARG A 109 11.92 -16.34 14.03
CA ARG A 109 11.47 -16.79 15.36
C ARG A 109 10.22 -16.05 15.84
N SER A 110 10.16 -14.75 15.59
CA SER A 110 9.10 -13.83 16.00
C SER A 110 8.52 -13.10 14.78
N PRO A 111 7.28 -12.59 14.87
CA PRO A 111 6.74 -11.69 13.86
C PRO A 111 7.59 -10.40 13.79
N ILE A 112 7.54 -9.74 12.64
CA ILE A 112 8.23 -8.48 12.37
C ILE A 112 7.15 -7.43 12.21
N ASP A 113 7.24 -6.36 13.00
CA ASP A 113 6.27 -5.28 12.93
C ASP A 113 6.48 -4.44 11.66
N PHE A 114 5.74 -4.77 10.62
CA PHE A 114 5.73 -4.05 9.35
C PHE A 114 4.77 -2.87 9.42
N TYR A 115 5.32 -1.68 9.62
CA TYR A 115 4.51 -0.46 9.68
C TYR A 115 4.67 0.39 8.40
N PRO A 116 3.57 0.80 7.73
CA PRO A 116 3.66 1.69 6.58
C PRO A 116 4.23 3.06 6.96
N ARG A 117 5.31 3.48 6.29
CA ARG A 117 5.94 4.79 6.53
C ARG A 117 5.57 5.84 5.52
N GLY A 118 5.29 5.42 4.30
CA GLY A 118 4.96 6.35 3.24
C GLY A 118 5.05 5.74 1.87
N PHE A 119 4.86 6.59 0.89
CA PHE A 119 4.91 6.29 -0.53
C PHE A 119 5.26 7.57 -1.29
N LYS A 120 5.60 7.43 -2.57
CA LYS A 120 5.81 8.60 -3.43
C LYS A 120 4.47 9.33 -3.62
N VAL A 121 4.49 10.64 -3.41
CA VAL A 121 3.35 11.51 -3.70
C VAL A 121 3.32 11.70 -5.22
N ASN A 122 2.30 11.13 -5.86
CA ASN A 122 2.07 11.34 -7.29
C ASN A 122 1.05 12.47 -7.46
N GLN A 123 1.43 13.55 -8.14
CA GLN A 123 0.50 14.60 -8.56
C GLN A 123 -0.54 13.99 -9.50
N GLY A 124 -1.79 13.89 -9.07
CA GLY A 124 -2.85 13.14 -9.76
C GLY A 124 -3.59 12.16 -8.85
N CYS A 125 -3.09 12.02 -7.62
CA CYS A 125 -3.85 11.73 -6.42
C CYS A 125 -3.47 12.80 -5.37
#